data_AF-A0AAJ5CCB4-F1
#
_entry.id   AF-A0AAJ5CCB4-F1
#
_cell.length_a   1.000
_cell.length_b   1.000
_cell.length_c   1.000
_cell.angle_alpha   90.00
_cell.angle_beta   90.00
_cell.angle_gamma   90.00
#
_symmetry.space_group_name_H-M   'P 1'
#
loop_
_entity.id
_entity.type
_entity.pdbx_description
1 polymer ?
#
loop_
_entity_poly.entity_id
_entity_poly.type
_entity_poly.pdbx_seq_one_letter_code
_entity_poly.pdbx_strand_id
1 'polypeptide(L)'
;MPSPQVASPLRSSLRMATLALLWGSGFLWIKVALDHGLSPAHLTLTRCALGTAVLLLLARGAHQRLPRSRALWLHVTVAALFCNAIPFALFALGEQTVDSGIAGVMNATTPLWSLLLGAVLGTDRALHPLRLTGLFLGFAGVLLIFAPWQHDGLTGWGAGALLAAAASYAIAFTYMARHLTPRGAPLAVSAAQLLMATAWTTLALPAAAPTHPDGTALLAVTVLGVFSTGLTFYLNYRMIAEEGPTSAATVGYLLPVVSVTLGALVLNETLGARTLAGMAVVLAGVAATRTRPRTEGAVPGLRPRRTAPPRRPEPAE
;
A
#
# COMPACT_ATOMS: atom_id res chain seq x y z
N MET A 1 -1.48 -16.39 -24.25
CA MET A 1 -1.53 -15.72 -22.93
C MET A 1 -2.66 -14.71 -22.98
N PRO A 2 -3.63 -14.70 -22.04
CA PRO A 2 -4.62 -13.62 -22.03
C PRO A 2 -3.88 -12.32 -21.75
N SER A 3 -4.05 -11.33 -22.62
CA SER A 3 -3.60 -9.96 -22.39
C SER A 3 -4.02 -9.51 -20.98
N PRO A 4 -3.15 -8.83 -20.19
CA PRO A 4 -3.57 -8.27 -18.92
C PRO A 4 -4.76 -7.36 -19.19
N GLN A 5 -5.96 -7.78 -18.77
CA GLN A 5 -7.15 -6.96 -18.88
C GLN A 5 -6.92 -5.73 -18.02
N VAL A 6 -6.60 -4.61 -18.66
CA VAL A 6 -6.50 -3.31 -18.02
C VAL A 6 -7.85 -3.05 -17.36
N ALA A 7 -7.90 -3.11 -16.02
CA ALA A 7 -9.12 -2.88 -15.28
C ALA A 7 -9.72 -1.53 -15.69
N SER A 8 -11.05 -1.46 -15.76
CA SER A 8 -11.72 -0.18 -16.04
C SER A 8 -11.28 0.87 -15.00
N PRO A 9 -11.13 2.15 -15.39
CA PRO A 9 -10.69 3.21 -14.48
C PRO A 9 -11.53 3.27 -13.19
N LEU A 10 -12.83 2.95 -13.29
CA LEU A 10 -13.73 2.85 -12.15
C LEU A 10 -13.34 1.71 -11.19
N ARG A 11 -13.03 0.51 -11.70
CA ARG A 11 -12.62 -0.64 -10.86
C ARG A 11 -11.32 -0.36 -10.11
N SER A 12 -10.36 0.29 -10.76
CA SER A 12 -9.10 0.72 -10.14
C SER A 12 -9.31 1.81 -9.07
N SER A 13 -10.22 2.75 -9.33
CA SER A 13 -10.58 3.80 -8.36
C SER A 13 -11.30 3.24 -7.15
N LEU A 14 -12.26 2.33 -7.36
CA LEU A 14 -12.95 1.63 -6.28
C LEU A 14 -11.99 0.80 -5.45
N ARG A 15 -11.06 0.05 -6.07
CA ARG A 15 -10.06 -0.73 -5.34
C ARG A 15 -9.20 0.13 -4.43
N MET A 16 -8.74 1.27 -4.92
CA MET A 16 -7.97 2.25 -4.15
C MET A 16 -8.78 2.82 -2.99
N ALA A 17 -10.02 3.22 -3.25
CA ALA A 17 -10.91 3.74 -2.21
C ALA A 17 -11.17 2.68 -1.13
N THR A 18 -11.39 1.42 -1.52
CA THR A 18 -11.52 0.30 -0.58
C THR A 18 -10.22 0.08 0.20
N LEU A 19 -9.06 0.09 -0.47
CA LEU A 19 -7.76 -0.08 0.19
C LEU A 19 -7.50 1.05 1.20
N ALA A 20 -7.76 2.30 0.80
CA ALA A 20 -7.63 3.48 1.65
C ALA A 20 -8.59 3.41 2.85
N LEU A 21 -9.84 3.01 2.64
CA LEU A 21 -10.82 2.87 3.70
C LEU A 21 -10.40 1.78 4.70
N LEU A 22 -9.95 0.63 4.22
CA LEU A 22 -9.56 -0.51 5.06
C LEU A 22 -8.26 -0.25 5.81
N TRP A 23 -7.24 0.35 5.18
CA TRP A 23 -6.00 0.72 5.86
C TRP A 23 -6.19 1.92 6.80
N GLY A 24 -6.91 2.95 6.36
CA GLY A 24 -7.17 4.15 7.16
C GLY A 24 -8.05 3.88 8.38
N SER A 25 -9.08 3.03 8.26
CA SER A 25 -9.85 2.56 9.43
C SER A 25 -9.04 1.70 10.39
N GLY A 26 -7.93 1.10 9.93
CA GLY A 26 -7.03 0.33 10.76
C GLY A 26 -6.48 1.13 11.94
N PHE A 27 -6.24 2.43 11.79
CA PHE A 27 -5.77 3.30 12.88
C PHE A 27 -6.77 3.39 14.03
N LEU A 28 -8.07 3.48 13.73
CA LEU A 28 -9.12 3.45 14.75
C LEU A 28 -9.10 2.13 15.52
N TRP A 29 -9.04 0.99 14.83
CA TRP A 29 -9.02 -0.33 15.47
C TRP A 29 -7.73 -0.58 16.25
N ILE A 30 -6.60 -0.05 15.79
CA ILE A 30 -5.33 -0.08 16.54
C ILE A 30 -5.50 0.65 17.86
N LYS A 31 -6.02 1.89 17.84
CA LYS A 31 -6.27 2.67 19.06
C LYS A 31 -7.16 1.92 20.04
N VAL A 32 -8.31 1.42 19.58
CA VAL A 32 -9.23 0.62 20.42
C VAL A 32 -8.54 -0.62 21.00
N ALA A 33 -7.79 -1.37 20.20
CA ALA A 33 -7.11 -2.57 20.70
C ALA A 33 -6.05 -2.26 21.77
N LEU A 34 -5.27 -1.20 21.58
CA LEU A 34 -4.25 -0.77 22.54
C LEU A 34 -4.88 -0.24 23.84
N ASP A 35 -5.90 0.61 23.74
CA ASP A 35 -6.60 1.20 24.89
C ASP A 35 -7.29 0.13 25.77
N HIS A 36 -7.68 -0.99 25.16
CA HIS A 36 -8.32 -2.13 25.83
C HIS A 36 -7.34 -3.25 26.23
N GLY A 37 -6.06 -2.93 26.38
CA GLY A 37 -5.08 -3.78 27.07
C GLY A 37 -4.24 -4.69 26.17
N LEU A 38 -4.27 -4.50 24.84
CA LEU A 38 -3.41 -5.20 23.91
C LEU A 38 -2.05 -4.49 23.77
N SER A 39 -0.92 -5.19 23.96
CA SER A 39 0.39 -4.57 23.70
C SER A 39 0.66 -4.45 22.18
N PRO A 40 1.50 -3.49 21.71
CA PRO A 40 1.79 -3.31 20.29
C PRO A 40 2.36 -4.55 19.57
N ALA A 41 3.24 -5.30 20.24
CA ALA A 41 3.82 -6.52 19.68
C ALA A 41 2.77 -7.63 19.52
N HIS A 42 1.93 -7.85 20.54
CA HIS A 42 0.83 -8.82 20.49
C HIS A 42 -0.22 -8.42 19.44
N LEU A 43 -0.53 -7.13 19.33
CA LEU A 43 -1.41 -6.59 18.28
C LEU A 43 -0.89 -6.92 16.89
N THR A 44 0.39 -6.63 16.65
CA THR A 44 1.04 -6.82 15.35
C THR A 44 1.12 -8.30 14.98
N LEU A 45 1.49 -9.17 15.92
CA LEU A 45 1.50 -10.61 15.73
C LEU A 45 0.09 -11.13 15.39
N THR A 46 -0.90 -10.76 16.20
CA THR A 46 -2.27 -11.26 16.08
C THR A 46 -2.90 -10.82 14.77
N ARG A 47 -2.77 -9.54 14.36
CA ARG A 47 -3.33 -9.07 13.09
C ARG A 47 -2.67 -9.75 11.89
N CYS A 48 -1.36 -10.02 11.92
CA CYS A 48 -0.66 -10.73 10.86
C CYS A 48 -1.07 -12.21 10.81
N ALA A 49 -1.20 -12.87 11.97
CA ALA A 49 -1.64 -14.26 12.04
C ALA A 49 -3.08 -14.43 11.53
N LEU A 50 -4.00 -13.54 11.93
CA LEU A 50 -5.38 -13.54 11.44
C LEU A 50 -5.46 -13.23 9.96
N GLY A 51 -4.72 -12.23 9.48
CA GLY A 51 -4.63 -11.91 8.05
C GLY A 51 -4.09 -13.10 7.24
N THR A 52 -3.08 -13.80 7.76
CA THR A 52 -2.55 -15.04 7.19
C THR A 52 -3.63 -16.12 7.11
N ALA A 53 -4.35 -16.37 8.22
CA ALA A 53 -5.40 -17.38 8.27
C ALA A 53 -6.50 -17.12 7.23
N VAL A 54 -7.00 -15.87 7.16
CA VAL A 54 -8.01 -15.46 6.17
C VAL A 54 -7.51 -15.68 4.75
N LEU A 55 -6.30 -15.21 4.42
CA LEU A 55 -5.77 -15.35 3.08
C LEU A 55 -5.49 -16.82 2.71
N LEU A 56 -5.07 -17.66 3.66
CA LEU A 56 -4.92 -19.09 3.43
C LEU A 56 -6.26 -19.78 3.19
N LEU A 57 -7.32 -19.41 3.92
CA LEU A 57 -8.67 -19.92 3.70
C LEU A 57 -9.20 -19.51 2.31
N LEU A 58 -9.06 -18.23 1.96
CA LEU A 58 -9.44 -17.73 0.63
C LEU A 58 -8.63 -18.40 -0.48
N ALA A 59 -7.31 -18.59 -0.29
CA ALA A 59 -6.47 -19.27 -1.26
C ALA A 59 -6.90 -20.73 -1.47
N ARG A 60 -7.21 -21.45 -0.38
CA ARG A 60 -7.76 -22.81 -0.46
C ARG A 60 -9.09 -22.85 -1.19
N GLY A 61 -10.02 -21.95 -0.87
CA GLY A 61 -11.33 -21.84 -1.55
C GLY A 61 -11.21 -21.47 -3.03
N ALA A 62 -10.20 -20.69 -3.40
CA ALA A 62 -9.89 -20.37 -4.79
C ALA A 62 -9.04 -21.44 -5.50
N HIS A 63 -8.80 -22.60 -4.86
CA HIS A 63 -7.92 -23.67 -5.33
C HIS A 63 -6.49 -23.22 -5.68
N GLN A 64 -6.02 -22.13 -5.08
CA GLN A 64 -4.67 -21.62 -5.25
C GLN A 64 -3.76 -22.22 -4.19
N ARG A 65 -2.75 -22.96 -4.66
CA ARG A 65 -1.73 -23.54 -3.78
C ARG A 65 -0.68 -22.49 -3.42
N LEU A 66 -0.17 -22.57 -2.19
CA LEU A 66 0.98 -21.78 -1.80
C LEU A 66 2.19 -22.04 -2.72
N PRO A 67 3.09 -21.05 -2.87
CA PRO A 67 4.37 -21.23 -3.54
C PRO A 67 5.09 -22.52 -3.14
N ARG A 68 5.50 -23.33 -4.12
CA ARG A 68 6.37 -24.50 -3.90
C ARG A 68 7.86 -24.19 -4.07
N SER A 69 8.17 -23.14 -4.82
CA SER A 69 9.55 -22.76 -5.12
C SER A 69 10.22 -22.14 -3.90
N ARG A 70 11.37 -22.70 -3.50
CA ARG A 70 12.24 -22.11 -2.45
C ARG A 70 12.67 -20.68 -2.81
N ALA A 71 12.92 -20.42 -4.10
CA ALA A 71 13.26 -19.08 -4.56
C ALA A 71 12.11 -18.09 -4.34
N LEU A 72 10.85 -18.51 -4.55
CA LEU A 72 9.70 -17.66 -4.30
C LEU A 72 9.51 -17.39 -2.80
N TRP A 73 9.76 -18.38 -1.94
CA TRP A 73 9.77 -18.17 -0.49
C TRP A 73 10.86 -17.18 -0.04
N LEU A 74 12.05 -17.21 -0.65
CA LEU A 74 13.10 -16.23 -0.38
C LEU A 74 12.62 -14.81 -0.76
N HIS A 75 12.05 -14.64 -1.95
CA HIS A 75 11.52 -13.35 -2.38
C HIS A 75 10.38 -12.85 -1.46
N VAL A 76 9.49 -13.74 -1.06
CA VAL A 76 8.39 -13.41 -0.14
C VAL A 76 8.92 -13.03 1.25
N THR A 77 9.98 -13.70 1.72
CA THR A 77 10.64 -13.37 3.00
C THR A 77 11.27 -11.99 2.96
N VAL A 78 11.95 -11.64 1.86
CA VAL A 78 12.51 -10.29 1.63
C VAL A 78 11.38 -9.25 1.58
N ALA A 79 10.29 -9.51 0.85
CA ALA A 79 9.16 -8.59 0.83
C ALA A 79 8.49 -8.43 2.20
N ALA A 80 8.37 -9.50 2.99
CA ALA A 80 7.87 -9.44 4.35
C ALA A 80 8.78 -8.60 5.26
N LEU A 81 10.10 -8.73 5.11
CA LEU A 81 11.08 -7.95 5.86
C LEU A 81 10.93 -6.44 5.59
N PHE A 82 10.93 -6.02 4.32
CA PHE A 82 10.86 -4.59 3.95
C PHE A 82 9.45 -3.99 4.06
N CYS A 83 8.40 -4.78 3.92
CA CYS A 83 7.02 -4.28 3.96
C CYS A 83 6.35 -4.42 5.33
N ASN A 84 6.94 -5.16 6.27
CA ASN A 84 6.32 -5.40 7.57
C ASN A 84 7.35 -5.23 8.69
N ALA A 85 8.36 -6.10 8.76
CA ALA A 85 9.22 -6.18 9.94
C ALA A 85 10.04 -4.90 10.17
N ILE A 86 10.78 -4.44 9.16
CA ILE A 86 11.57 -3.20 9.20
C ILE A 86 10.67 -1.99 9.50
N PRO A 87 9.62 -1.71 8.70
CA PRO A 87 8.82 -0.52 8.95
C PRO A 87 8.13 -0.58 10.30
N PHE A 88 7.58 -1.72 10.73
CA PHE A 88 6.92 -1.80 12.04
C PHE A 88 7.89 -1.52 13.19
N ALA A 89 9.12 -2.04 13.13
CA ALA A 89 10.15 -1.74 14.11
C ALA A 89 10.56 -0.26 14.09
N LEU A 90 10.77 0.31 12.91
CA LEU A 90 11.17 1.71 12.76
C LEU A 90 10.06 2.69 13.17
N PHE A 91 8.79 2.39 12.90
CA PHE A 91 7.65 3.16 13.43
C PHE A 91 7.59 3.07 14.96
N ALA A 92 7.68 1.87 15.52
CA ALA A 92 7.64 1.67 16.97
C ALA A 92 8.81 2.35 17.70
N LEU A 93 9.98 2.45 17.08
CA LEU A 93 11.13 3.19 17.63
C LEU A 93 10.99 4.69 17.41
N GLY A 94 10.59 5.11 16.20
CA GLY A 94 10.49 6.52 15.85
C GLY A 94 9.44 7.27 16.65
N GLU A 95 8.27 6.65 16.85
CA GLU A 95 7.16 7.22 17.63
C GLU A 95 7.45 7.36 19.13
N GLN A 96 8.56 6.81 19.65
CA GLN A 96 8.98 7.07 21.03
C GLN A 96 9.51 8.49 21.23
N THR A 97 9.89 9.18 20.15
CA THR A 97 10.50 10.51 20.19
C THR A 97 9.79 11.52 19.28
N VAL A 98 8.77 11.08 18.55
CA VAL A 98 8.12 11.86 17.50
C VAL A 98 6.62 11.63 17.57
N ASP A 99 5.84 12.70 17.48
CA ASP A 99 4.38 12.62 17.48
C ASP A 99 3.82 11.82 16.30
N SER A 100 2.67 11.17 16.51
CA SER A 100 1.97 10.39 15.49
C SER A 100 1.59 11.20 14.24
N GLY A 101 1.39 12.52 14.38
CA GLY A 101 1.18 13.44 13.26
C GLY A 101 2.39 13.53 12.34
N ILE A 102 3.58 13.68 12.90
CA ILE A 102 4.83 13.66 12.13
C ILE A 102 5.04 12.26 11.54
N ALA A 103 4.78 11.19 12.28
CA ALA A 103 4.87 9.83 11.75
C ALA A 103 3.95 9.62 10.53
N GLY A 104 2.73 10.16 10.56
CA GLY A 104 1.82 10.17 9.42
C GLY A 104 2.38 10.92 8.21
N VAL A 105 3.00 12.09 8.42
CA VAL A 105 3.67 12.86 7.35
C VAL A 105 4.85 12.08 6.76
N MET A 106 5.70 11.49 7.61
CA MET A 106 6.86 10.72 7.16
C MET A 106 6.42 9.50 6.37
N ASN A 107 5.38 8.79 6.82
CA ASN A 107 4.79 7.68 6.07
C ASN A 107 4.27 8.11 4.69
N ALA A 108 3.65 9.30 4.61
CA ALA A 108 3.18 9.86 3.36
C ALA A 108 4.31 10.21 2.37
N THR A 109 5.59 10.17 2.77
CA THR A 109 6.70 10.28 1.80
C THR A 109 6.89 9.01 0.95
N THR A 110 6.27 7.87 1.31
CA THR A 110 6.40 6.58 0.60
C THR A 110 6.21 6.68 -0.93
N PRO A 111 5.20 7.40 -1.47
CA PRO A 111 5.05 7.54 -2.91
C PRO A 111 6.19 8.31 -3.58
N LEU A 112 6.80 9.28 -2.88
CA LEU A 112 7.96 10.04 -3.36
C LEU A 112 9.21 9.15 -3.44
N TRP A 113 9.42 8.30 -2.43
CA TRP A 113 10.46 7.28 -2.47
C TRP A 113 10.22 6.25 -3.58
N SER A 114 8.96 5.84 -3.78
CA SER A 114 8.59 4.89 -4.83
C SER A 114 8.83 5.48 -6.22
N LEU A 115 8.51 6.76 -6.41
CA LEU A 115 8.85 7.54 -7.58
C LEU A 115 10.37 7.57 -7.83
N LEU A 116 11.17 7.91 -6.82
CA LEU A 116 12.62 8.00 -6.93
C LEU A 116 13.23 6.66 -7.34
N LEU A 117 12.83 5.57 -6.68
CA LEU A 117 13.28 4.22 -7.02
C LEU A 117 12.82 3.80 -8.42
N GLY A 118 11.58 4.15 -8.79
CA GLY A 118 11.04 3.91 -10.13
C GLY A 118 11.86 4.57 -11.22
N ALA A 119 12.31 5.81 -10.99
CA ALA A 119 13.16 6.58 -11.90
C ALA A 119 14.59 6.01 -11.98
N VAL A 120 15.24 5.77 -10.83
CA VAL A 120 16.60 5.22 -10.76
C VAL A 120 16.70 3.86 -11.43
N LEU A 121 15.70 3.00 -11.20
CA LEU A 121 15.72 1.64 -11.73
C LEU A 121 15.09 1.53 -13.13
N GLY A 122 14.76 2.66 -13.78
CA GLY A 122 14.25 2.74 -15.14
C GLY A 122 12.88 2.10 -15.38
N THR A 123 12.12 1.81 -14.31
CA THR A 123 10.77 1.21 -14.39
C THR A 123 9.67 2.23 -14.62
N ASP A 124 9.86 3.47 -14.18
CA ASP A 124 8.98 4.60 -14.48
C ASP A 124 9.61 5.43 -15.61
N ARG A 125 9.46 5.01 -16.87
CA ARG A 125 9.94 5.79 -18.02
C ARG A 125 9.11 7.06 -18.17
N ALA A 126 9.78 8.22 -18.08
CA ALA A 126 9.25 9.57 -18.35
C ALA A 126 7.85 9.80 -17.77
N LEU A 127 7.77 9.97 -16.46
CA LEU A 127 6.50 10.23 -15.80
C LEU A 127 5.86 11.51 -16.31
N HIS A 128 4.59 11.39 -16.70
CA HIS A 128 3.81 12.51 -17.19
C HIS A 128 3.79 13.64 -16.14
N PRO A 129 3.97 14.92 -16.53
CA PRO A 129 4.00 16.05 -15.61
C PRO A 129 2.80 16.09 -14.65
N LEU A 130 1.60 15.75 -15.14
CA LEU A 130 0.38 15.68 -14.33
C LEU A 130 0.47 14.69 -13.16
N ARG A 131 1.16 13.56 -13.35
CA ARG A 131 1.35 12.56 -12.30
C ARG A 131 2.32 13.06 -11.24
N LEU A 132 3.36 13.77 -11.67
CA LEU A 132 4.34 14.39 -10.78
C LEU A 132 3.67 15.50 -9.94
N THR A 133 2.91 16.40 -10.58
CA THR A 133 2.16 17.45 -9.89
C THR A 133 1.13 16.85 -8.92
N GLY A 134 0.44 15.77 -9.32
CA GLY A 134 -0.50 15.08 -8.44
C GLY A 134 0.16 14.49 -7.19
N LEU A 135 1.38 13.95 -7.33
CA LEU A 135 2.14 13.37 -6.21
C LEU A 135 2.55 14.44 -5.20
N PHE A 136 3.12 15.55 -5.68
CA PHE A 136 3.50 16.68 -4.83
C PHE A 136 2.28 17.38 -4.23
N LEU A 137 1.18 17.51 -4.98
CA LEU A 137 -0.06 18.08 -4.46
C LEU A 137 -0.65 17.19 -3.36
N GLY A 138 -0.66 15.86 -3.57
CA GLY A 138 -1.08 14.89 -2.57
C GLY A 138 -0.26 15.00 -1.28
N PHE A 139 1.07 15.08 -1.40
CA PHE A 139 1.96 15.28 -0.25
C PHE A 139 1.74 16.64 0.43
N ALA A 140 1.57 17.72 -0.33
CA ALA A 140 1.27 19.04 0.22
C ALA A 140 -0.05 19.04 1.01
N GLY A 141 -1.06 18.30 0.55
CA GLY A 141 -2.30 18.10 1.29
C GLY A 141 -2.07 17.39 2.63
N VAL A 142 -1.20 16.37 2.68
CA VAL A 142 -0.83 15.71 3.94
C VAL A 142 -0.08 16.65 4.89
N LEU A 143 0.85 17.45 4.35
CA LEU A 143 1.53 18.50 5.12
C LEU A 143 0.54 19.50 5.71
N LEU A 144 -0.51 19.88 4.98
CA LEU A 144 -1.57 20.76 5.51
C LEU A 144 -2.39 20.08 6.62
N ILE A 145 -2.73 18.80 6.47
CA ILE A 145 -3.51 18.05 7.48
C ILE A 145 -2.77 18.05 8.82
N PHE A 146 -1.52 17.63 8.82
CA PHE A 146 -0.77 17.42 10.06
C PHE A 146 0.03 18.64 10.51
N ALA A 147 0.27 19.61 9.62
CA ALA A 147 1.06 20.82 9.89
C ALA A 147 2.33 20.53 10.70
N PRO A 148 3.26 19.69 10.18
CA PRO A 148 4.41 19.20 10.94
C PRO A 148 5.30 20.31 11.51
N TRP A 149 5.29 21.51 10.90
CA TRP A 149 5.99 22.69 11.42
C TRP A 149 5.46 23.24 12.75
N GLN A 150 4.32 22.73 13.24
CA GLN A 150 3.77 23.04 14.57
C GLN A 150 4.18 22.02 15.63
N HIS A 151 4.95 21.00 15.25
CA HIS A 151 5.35 19.90 16.11
C HIS A 151 6.87 19.88 16.28
N ASP A 152 7.32 19.51 17.47
CA ASP A 152 8.74 19.29 17.76
C ASP A 152 9.20 17.90 17.28
N GLY A 153 10.50 17.69 17.13
CA GLY A 153 11.07 16.37 16.80
C GLY A 153 11.32 16.09 15.32
N LEU A 154 11.14 17.07 14.43
CA LEU A 154 11.42 16.93 12.98
C LEU A 154 12.90 16.63 12.64
N THR A 155 13.83 16.97 13.53
CA THR A 155 15.28 16.81 13.34
C THR A 155 15.89 15.69 14.18
N GLY A 156 15.06 14.90 14.88
CA GLY A 156 15.51 13.81 15.74
C GLY A 156 15.79 12.51 14.97
N TRP A 157 16.48 11.58 15.63
CA TRP A 157 16.73 10.24 15.08
C TRP A 157 15.42 9.49 14.79
N GLY A 158 14.35 9.75 15.56
CA GLY A 158 13.03 9.17 15.33
C GLY A 158 12.42 9.58 13.99
N ALA A 159 12.57 10.85 13.58
CA ALA A 159 12.13 11.31 12.27
C ALA A 159 12.90 10.60 11.15
N GLY A 160 14.22 10.41 11.33
CA GLY A 160 15.05 9.61 10.44
C GLY A 160 14.60 8.14 10.34
N ALA A 161 14.25 7.51 11.47
CA ALA A 161 13.71 6.16 11.49
C ALA A 161 12.39 6.05 10.72
N LEU A 162 11.47 7.01 10.90
CA LEU A 162 10.19 7.06 10.20
C LEU A 162 10.34 7.29 8.69
N LEU A 163 11.29 8.13 8.27
CA LEU A 163 11.64 8.28 6.86
C LEU A 163 12.23 6.99 6.27
N ALA A 164 13.11 6.31 7.01
CA ALA A 164 13.64 5.03 6.59
C ALA A 164 12.54 3.95 6.49
N ALA A 165 11.53 3.99 7.35
CA ALA A 165 10.36 3.12 7.26
C ALA A 165 9.56 3.37 5.96
N ALA A 166 9.32 4.65 5.61
CA ALA A 166 8.65 5.03 4.37
C ALA A 166 9.45 4.60 3.13
N ALA A 167 10.77 4.77 3.14
CA ALA A 167 11.65 4.28 2.10
C ALA A 167 11.61 2.74 2.00
N SER A 168 11.54 2.03 3.12
CA SER A 168 11.41 0.57 3.18
C SER A 168 10.13 0.08 2.49
N TYR A 169 8.99 0.75 2.70
CA TYR A 169 7.75 0.44 1.97
C TYR A 169 7.91 0.63 0.46
N ALA A 170 8.56 1.70 0.02
CA ALA A 170 8.80 1.96 -1.40
C ALA A 170 9.72 0.90 -2.04
N ILE A 171 10.75 0.45 -1.32
CA ILE A 171 11.59 -0.69 -1.70
C ILE A 171 10.74 -1.95 -1.82
N ALA A 172 9.91 -2.23 -0.81
CA ALA A 172 9.05 -3.40 -0.81
C ALA A 172 8.08 -3.42 -2.00
N PHE A 173 7.39 -2.31 -2.28
CA PHE A 173 6.42 -2.26 -3.38
C PHE A 173 7.10 -2.45 -4.73
N THR A 174 8.25 -1.81 -4.92
CA THR A 174 9.07 -1.98 -6.13
C THR A 174 9.57 -3.41 -6.28
N TYR A 175 10.02 -4.01 -5.17
CA TYR A 175 10.49 -5.38 -5.12
C TYR A 175 9.35 -6.37 -5.43
N MET A 176 8.18 -6.18 -4.82
CA MET A 176 6.98 -6.98 -5.07
C MET A 176 6.58 -6.91 -6.54
N ALA A 177 6.59 -5.72 -7.15
CA ALA A 177 6.28 -5.52 -8.56
C ALA A 177 7.22 -6.29 -9.51
N ARG A 178 8.50 -6.41 -9.15
CA ARG A 178 9.52 -7.08 -9.98
C ARG A 178 9.60 -8.58 -9.74
N HIS A 179 9.52 -8.99 -8.48
CA HIS A 179 9.86 -10.35 -8.07
C HIS A 179 8.64 -11.22 -7.79
N LEU A 180 7.53 -10.64 -7.34
CA LEU A 180 6.41 -11.41 -6.79
C LEU A 180 5.16 -11.37 -7.66
N THR A 181 4.70 -10.18 -8.06
CA THR A 181 3.50 -10.03 -8.90
C THR A 181 3.55 -10.81 -10.22
N PRO A 182 4.71 -11.01 -10.90
CA PRO A 182 4.75 -11.80 -12.13
C PRO A 182 4.80 -13.32 -11.92
N ARG A 183 5.10 -13.79 -10.70
CA ARG A 183 5.50 -15.20 -10.44
C ARG A 183 4.47 -16.01 -9.65
N GLY A 184 3.40 -15.40 -9.17
CA GLY A 184 2.40 -16.12 -8.39
C GLY A 184 1.05 -15.44 -8.39
N ALA A 185 0.02 -16.23 -8.07
CA ALA A 185 -1.31 -15.71 -7.93
C ALA A 185 -1.37 -14.75 -6.72
N PRO A 186 -1.95 -13.54 -6.87
CA PRO A 186 -1.91 -12.50 -5.84
C PRO A 186 -2.33 -12.97 -4.45
N LEU A 187 -3.35 -13.84 -4.37
CA LEU A 187 -3.89 -14.34 -3.11
C LEU A 187 -2.90 -15.29 -2.42
N ALA A 188 -2.33 -16.26 -3.15
CA ALA A 188 -1.34 -17.20 -2.62
C ALA A 188 -0.04 -16.50 -2.20
N VAL A 189 0.43 -15.53 -2.98
CA VAL A 189 1.64 -14.75 -2.66
C VAL A 189 1.40 -13.85 -1.46
N SER A 190 0.24 -13.21 -1.36
CA SER A 190 -0.14 -12.41 -0.18
C SER A 190 -0.21 -13.25 1.08
N ALA A 191 -0.79 -14.46 1.00
CA ALA A 191 -0.86 -15.40 2.12
C ALA A 191 0.54 -15.82 2.59
N ALA A 192 1.43 -16.14 1.64
CA ALA A 192 2.82 -16.48 1.95
C ALA A 192 3.57 -15.31 2.59
N GLN A 193 3.34 -14.07 2.11
CA GLN A 193 3.98 -12.89 2.69
C GLN A 193 3.50 -12.61 4.11
N LEU A 194 2.20 -12.69 4.37
CA LEU A 194 1.70 -12.52 5.74
C LEU A 194 2.19 -13.64 6.65
N LEU A 195 2.34 -14.88 6.15
CA LEU A 195 2.95 -15.95 6.94
C LEU A 195 4.39 -15.61 7.35
N MET A 196 5.20 -15.10 6.43
CA MET A 196 6.56 -14.65 6.74
C MET A 196 6.57 -13.40 7.63
N ALA A 197 5.61 -12.50 7.47
CA ALA A 197 5.44 -11.35 8.35
C ALA A 197 5.11 -11.79 9.78
N THR A 198 4.20 -12.76 9.97
CA THR A 198 3.91 -13.39 11.26
C THR A 198 5.15 -14.03 11.86
N ALA A 199 5.97 -14.73 11.05
CA ALA A 199 7.22 -15.31 11.53
C ALA A 199 8.19 -14.23 12.03
N TRP A 200 8.37 -13.15 11.26
CA TRP A 200 9.21 -12.02 11.66
C TRP A 200 8.72 -11.32 12.93
N THR A 201 7.41 -11.08 13.05
CA THR A 201 6.85 -10.37 14.20
C THR A 201 6.83 -11.23 15.47
N THR A 202 6.83 -12.56 15.32
CA THR A 202 7.02 -13.49 16.45
C THR A 202 8.38 -13.30 17.13
N LEU A 203 9.42 -12.89 16.39
CA LEU A 203 10.75 -12.64 16.96
C LEU A 203 10.77 -11.45 17.94
N ALA A 204 9.80 -10.54 17.84
CA ALA A 204 9.67 -9.41 18.76
C ALA A 204 8.88 -9.77 20.04
N LEU A 205 8.23 -10.94 20.08
CA LEU A 205 7.38 -11.36 21.21
C LEU A 205 8.14 -11.52 22.55
N PRO A 206 9.39 -12.02 22.59
CA PRO A 206 10.13 -12.14 23.86
C PRO A 206 10.39 -10.79 24.55
N ALA A 207 10.42 -9.69 23.79
CA ALA A 207 10.59 -8.34 24.33
C ALA A 207 9.24 -7.63 24.62
N ALA A 208 8.11 -8.31 24.39
CA ALA A 208 6.79 -7.72 24.54
C ALA A 208 6.36 -7.66 26.01
N ALA A 209 5.73 -6.55 26.39
CA ALA A 209 5.04 -6.47 27.67
C ALA A 209 3.89 -7.50 27.75
N PRO A 210 3.61 -8.05 28.95
CA PRO A 210 2.41 -8.84 29.18
C PRO A 210 1.15 -8.08 28.77
N THR A 211 0.11 -8.81 28.36
CA THR A 211 -1.12 -8.23 27.83
C THR A 211 -2.33 -8.92 28.45
N HIS A 212 -3.37 -8.14 28.77
CA HIS A 212 -4.62 -8.63 29.33
C HIS A 212 -5.79 -8.05 28.53
N PRO A 213 -6.00 -8.49 27.28
CA PRO A 213 -7.01 -7.91 26.42
C PRO A 213 -8.41 -8.32 26.87
N ASP A 214 -9.35 -7.37 26.86
CA ASP A 214 -10.77 -7.66 27.02
C ASP A 214 -11.42 -8.09 25.69
N GLY A 215 -12.74 -8.35 25.72
CA GLY A 215 -13.49 -8.72 24.52
C GLY A 215 -13.48 -7.65 23.40
N THR A 216 -13.37 -6.37 23.78
CA THR A 216 -13.32 -5.24 22.84
C THR A 216 -11.98 -5.22 22.12
N ALA A 217 -10.87 -5.42 22.83
CA ALA A 217 -9.55 -5.56 22.23
C ALA A 217 -9.49 -6.74 21.24
N LEU A 218 -10.08 -7.89 21.62
CA LEU A 218 -10.15 -9.07 20.77
C LEU A 218 -10.99 -8.83 19.51
N LEU A 219 -12.13 -8.15 19.62
CA LEU A 219 -12.95 -7.77 18.47
C LEU A 219 -12.19 -6.80 17.55
N ALA A 220 -11.57 -5.77 18.12
CA ALA A 220 -10.83 -4.75 17.37
C ALA A 220 -9.66 -5.35 16.59
N VAL A 221 -8.84 -6.20 17.23
CA VAL A 221 -7.72 -6.87 16.55
C VAL A 221 -8.22 -7.88 15.51
N THR A 222 -9.41 -8.48 15.72
CA THR A 222 -10.03 -9.37 14.73
C THR A 222 -10.43 -8.62 13.47
N VAL A 223 -11.15 -7.49 13.63
CA VAL A 223 -11.53 -6.63 12.49
C VAL A 223 -10.28 -6.12 11.77
N LEU A 224 -9.28 -5.66 12.52
CA LEU A 224 -7.99 -5.18 12.00
C LEU A 224 -7.22 -6.28 11.23
N GLY A 225 -7.18 -7.50 11.76
CA GLY A 225 -6.49 -8.63 11.15
C GLY A 225 -7.17 -9.09 9.85
N VAL A 226 -8.49 -9.23 9.87
CA VAL A 226 -9.28 -9.73 8.73
C VAL A 226 -9.34 -8.68 7.62
N PHE A 227 -9.83 -7.48 7.94
CA PHE A 227 -10.21 -6.49 6.93
C PHE A 227 -9.07 -5.55 6.61
N SER A 228 -8.37 -5.02 7.62
CA SER A 228 -7.31 -4.03 7.43
C SER A 228 -5.94 -4.65 7.12
N THR A 229 -5.75 -5.96 7.30
CA THR A 229 -4.47 -6.65 7.06
C THR A 229 -4.59 -7.74 5.99
N GLY A 230 -5.40 -8.78 6.21
CA GLY A 230 -5.55 -9.88 5.25
C GLY A 230 -6.02 -9.40 3.88
N LEU A 231 -7.22 -8.83 3.83
CA LEU A 231 -7.84 -8.40 2.57
C LEU A 231 -7.04 -7.31 1.86
N THR A 232 -6.48 -6.35 2.59
CA THR A 232 -5.71 -5.24 2.02
C THR A 232 -4.42 -5.70 1.35
N PHE A 233 -3.72 -6.71 1.88
CA PHE A 233 -2.52 -7.25 1.23
C PHE A 233 -2.85 -7.84 -0.14
N TYR A 234 -3.94 -8.60 -0.24
CA TYR A 234 -4.42 -9.10 -1.53
C TYR A 234 -4.74 -7.97 -2.51
N LEU A 235 -5.47 -6.95 -2.04
CA LEU A 235 -5.82 -5.78 -2.87
C LEU A 235 -4.60 -4.96 -3.29
N ASN A 236 -3.59 -4.83 -2.41
CA ASN A 236 -2.34 -4.15 -2.71
C ASN A 236 -1.55 -4.90 -3.79
N TYR A 237 -1.40 -6.23 -3.68
CA TYR A 237 -0.76 -7.02 -4.72
C TYR A 237 -1.43 -6.86 -6.09
N ARG A 238 -2.76 -6.85 -6.11
CA ARG A 238 -3.54 -6.55 -7.33
C ARG A 238 -3.22 -5.16 -7.87
N MET A 239 -3.25 -4.16 -7.01
CA MET A 239 -3.00 -2.77 -7.37
C MET A 239 -1.58 -2.56 -7.92
N ILE A 240 -0.56 -3.16 -7.30
CA ILE A 240 0.82 -3.13 -7.80
C ILE A 240 0.91 -3.83 -9.15
N ALA A 241 0.25 -4.98 -9.33
CA ALA A 241 0.27 -5.71 -10.60
C ALA A 241 -0.42 -4.95 -11.75
N GLU A 242 -1.47 -4.18 -11.46
CA GLU A 242 -2.28 -3.49 -12.47
C GLU A 242 -1.83 -2.05 -12.75
N GLU A 243 -1.31 -1.34 -11.74
CA GLU A 243 -1.02 0.10 -11.81
C GLU A 243 0.43 0.46 -11.49
N GLY A 244 1.21 -0.52 -11.04
CA GLY A 244 2.60 -0.34 -10.65
C GLY A 244 2.80 0.14 -9.21
N PRO A 245 4.04 0.05 -8.70
CA PRO A 245 4.36 0.31 -7.30
C PRO A 245 4.12 1.77 -6.89
N THR A 246 4.48 2.73 -7.74
CA THR A 246 4.30 4.17 -7.46
C THR A 246 2.82 4.54 -7.35
N SER A 247 1.93 3.96 -8.18
CA SER A 247 0.48 4.18 -8.07
C SER A 247 -0.09 3.50 -6.82
N ALA A 248 0.38 2.29 -6.50
CA ALA A 248 -0.03 1.60 -5.29
C ALA A 248 0.33 2.39 -4.03
N ALA A 249 1.51 3.00 -3.99
CA ALA A 249 1.97 3.80 -2.87
C ALA A 249 1.09 5.01 -2.57
N THR A 250 0.46 5.65 -3.58
CA THR A 250 -0.36 6.87 -3.35
C THR A 250 -1.59 6.63 -2.47
N VAL A 251 -1.97 5.38 -2.22
CA VAL A 251 -2.98 5.06 -1.20
C VAL A 251 -2.58 5.60 0.17
N GLY A 252 -1.28 5.68 0.46
CA GLY A 252 -0.73 6.25 1.69
C GLY A 252 -1.14 7.70 1.91
N TYR A 253 -1.42 8.48 0.86
CA TYR A 253 -1.97 9.83 1.00
C TYR A 253 -3.42 9.85 1.47
N LEU A 254 -4.20 8.83 1.12
CA LEU A 254 -5.61 8.73 1.49
C LEU A 254 -5.82 8.23 2.93
N LEU A 255 -4.81 7.57 3.52
CA LEU A 255 -4.88 7.05 4.89
C LEU A 255 -5.23 8.15 5.91
N PRO A 256 -4.52 9.30 5.95
CA PRO A 256 -4.87 10.43 6.82
C PRO A 256 -6.30 10.93 6.63
N VAL A 257 -6.77 11.05 5.38
CA VAL A 257 -8.13 11.52 5.08
C VAL A 257 -9.17 10.60 5.69
N VAL A 258 -8.99 9.29 5.53
CA VAL A 258 -9.90 8.28 6.10
C VAL A 258 -9.82 8.28 7.63
N SER A 259 -8.61 8.27 8.20
CA SER A 259 -8.41 8.23 9.65
C SER A 259 -9.04 9.43 10.35
N VAL A 260 -8.80 10.64 9.82
CA VAL A 260 -9.35 11.88 10.36
C VAL A 260 -10.88 11.93 10.21
N THR A 261 -11.42 11.48 9.08
CA THR A 261 -12.88 11.40 8.88
C THR A 261 -13.53 10.46 9.89
N LEU A 262 -12.93 9.29 10.12
CA LEU A 262 -13.43 8.34 11.10
C LEU A 262 -13.27 8.84 12.54
N GLY A 263 -12.18 9.54 12.87
CA GLY A 263 -12.01 10.21 14.16
C GLY A 263 -13.11 11.25 14.40
N ALA A 264 -13.41 12.09 13.41
CA ALA A 264 -14.50 13.05 13.52
C ALA A 264 -15.88 12.40 13.70
N LEU A 265 -16.18 11.34 12.92
CA LEU A 265 -17.50 10.70 12.94
C LEU A 265 -17.74 9.78 14.14
N VAL A 266 -16.70 9.07 14.60
CA VAL A 266 -16.81 8.04 15.65
C VAL A 266 -16.40 8.58 17.01
N LEU A 267 -15.39 9.44 17.06
CA LEU A 267 -14.82 9.99 18.29
C LEU A 267 -15.29 11.43 18.57
N ASN A 268 -16.15 12.00 17.71
CA ASN A 268 -16.63 13.39 17.79
C ASN A 268 -15.49 14.44 17.81
N GLU A 269 -14.38 14.15 17.13
CA GLU A 269 -13.26 15.08 17.00
C GLU A 269 -13.61 16.27 16.10
N THR A 270 -13.25 17.49 16.50
CA THR A 270 -13.53 18.70 15.73
C THR A 270 -12.53 18.87 14.59
N LEU A 271 -13.04 19.01 13.36
CA LEU A 271 -12.20 19.24 12.19
C LEU A 271 -11.99 20.72 11.95
N GLY A 272 -10.73 21.16 12.04
CA GLY A 272 -10.35 22.52 11.67
C GLY A 272 -10.42 22.76 10.16
N ALA A 273 -10.58 24.02 9.76
CA ALA A 273 -10.61 24.43 8.35
C ALA A 273 -9.34 24.00 7.57
N ARG A 274 -8.18 24.04 8.23
CA ARG A 274 -6.90 23.58 7.65
C ARG A 274 -6.95 22.09 7.28
N THR A 275 -7.48 21.26 8.18
CA THR A 275 -7.60 19.81 7.97
C THR A 275 -8.52 19.52 6.78
N LEU A 276 -9.66 20.20 6.69
CA LEU A 276 -10.59 20.06 5.56
C LEU A 276 -9.95 20.50 4.24
N ALA A 277 -9.23 21.62 4.23
CA ALA A 277 -8.50 22.08 3.05
C ALA A 277 -7.42 21.06 2.63
N GLY A 278 -6.65 20.54 3.58
CA GLY A 278 -5.65 19.52 3.34
C GLY A 278 -6.26 18.24 2.76
N MET A 279 -7.40 17.78 3.29
CA MET A 279 -8.15 16.63 2.74
C MET A 279 -8.57 16.86 1.29
N ALA A 280 -9.10 18.03 0.95
CA ALA A 280 -9.47 18.37 -0.42
C ALA A 280 -8.25 18.35 -1.37
N VAL A 281 -7.13 18.92 -0.92
CA VAL A 281 -5.86 18.93 -1.67
C VAL A 281 -5.32 17.51 -1.89
N VAL A 282 -5.37 16.64 -0.86
CA VAL A 282 -4.99 15.23 -0.98
C VAL A 282 -5.82 14.54 -2.06
N LEU A 283 -7.15 14.69 -2.00
CA LEU A 283 -8.07 14.04 -2.94
C LEU A 283 -7.82 14.50 -4.38
N ALA A 284 -7.62 15.81 -4.58
CA ALA A 284 -7.27 16.38 -5.88
C ALA A 284 -5.92 15.86 -6.40
N GLY A 285 -4.90 15.80 -5.53
CA GLY A 285 -3.58 15.26 -5.86
C GLY A 285 -3.64 13.80 -6.29
N VAL A 286 -4.30 12.95 -5.49
CA VAL A 286 -4.47 11.52 -5.82
C VAL A 286 -5.25 11.33 -7.12
N ALA A 287 -6.31 12.13 -7.35
CA ALA A 287 -7.04 12.10 -8.62
C ALA A 287 -6.14 12.46 -9.80
N ALA A 288 -5.31 13.50 -9.69
CA ALA A 288 -4.35 13.92 -10.72
C ALA A 288 -3.24 12.89 -10.96
N THR A 289 -2.84 12.09 -9.96
CA THR A 289 -1.90 10.97 -10.19
C THR A 289 -2.48 9.85 -11.05
N ARG A 290 -3.80 9.81 -11.19
CA ARG A 290 -4.55 8.71 -11.82
C ARG A 290 -5.23 9.09 -13.13
N THR A 291 -5.26 10.38 -13.47
CA THR A 291 -5.71 10.84 -14.79
C THR A 291 -4.72 10.33 -15.84
N ARG A 292 -5.21 9.46 -16.73
CA ARG A 292 -4.44 9.10 -17.92
C ARG A 292 -4.37 10.34 -18.81
N PRO A 293 -3.19 10.70 -19.35
CA PRO A 293 -3.13 11.64 -20.45
C PRO A 293 -4.05 11.11 -21.55
N ARG A 294 -5.03 11.90 -22.00
CA ARG A 294 -5.62 11.65 -23.32
C ARG A 294 -4.44 11.71 -24.27
N THR A 295 -4.18 10.63 -24.99
CA THR A 295 -3.27 10.68 -26.14
C THR A 295 -3.81 11.77 -27.06
N GLU A 296 -3.25 12.98 -26.98
CA GLU A 296 -3.44 14.01 -27.98
C GLU A 296 -2.84 13.48 -29.28
N GLY A 297 -3.67 13.41 -30.31
CA GLY A 297 -3.24 13.16 -31.68
C GLY A 297 -2.89 11.72 -32.01
N ALA A 298 -3.91 10.91 -32.31
CA ALA A 298 -3.75 10.02 -33.46
C ALA A 298 -3.38 10.92 -34.65
N VAL A 299 -2.12 10.87 -35.08
CA VAL A 299 -1.67 11.52 -36.33
C VAL A 299 -2.56 10.97 -37.46
N PRO A 300 -3.44 11.78 -38.09
CA PRO A 300 -4.22 11.33 -39.22
C PRO A 300 -3.27 11.24 -40.42
N GLY A 301 -2.63 10.09 -40.62
CA GLY A 301 -1.57 10.06 -41.64
C GLY A 301 -0.84 8.76 -41.88
N LEU A 302 -1.42 7.58 -41.63
CA LEU A 302 -0.90 6.34 -42.20
C LEU A 302 -2.06 5.49 -42.71
N ARG A 303 -2.42 5.72 -43.98
CA ARG A 303 -3.26 4.79 -44.75
C ARG A 303 -2.58 3.41 -44.71
N PRO A 304 -3.31 2.31 -44.42
CA PRO A 304 -2.76 0.98 -44.60
C PRO A 304 -2.42 0.78 -46.08
N ARG A 305 -1.15 0.48 -46.40
CA ARG A 305 -0.81 -0.06 -47.71
C ARG A 305 -1.62 -1.35 -47.88
N ARG A 306 -2.58 -1.34 -48.81
CA ARG A 306 -3.25 -2.53 -49.33
C ARG A 306 -2.16 -3.53 -49.74
N THR A 307 -2.02 -4.61 -48.97
CA THR A 307 -1.27 -5.79 -49.38
C THR A 307 -2.05 -6.43 -50.54
N ALA A 308 -1.39 -6.59 -51.68
CA ALA A 308 -1.94 -7.29 -52.83
C ALA A 308 -2.31 -8.74 -52.45
N PRO A 309 -3.39 -9.31 -53.02
CA PRO A 309 -3.79 -10.68 -52.74
C PRO A 309 -2.73 -11.69 -53.23
N PRO A 310 -2.60 -12.85 -52.56
CA PRO A 310 -1.64 -13.88 -52.96
C PRO A 310 -2.02 -14.47 -54.32
N ARG A 311 -1.03 -14.62 -55.21
CA ARG A 311 -1.17 -15.33 -56.49
C ARG A 311 -1.47 -16.81 -56.21
N ARG A 312 -2.48 -17.36 -56.90
CA ARG A 312 -2.78 -18.80 -56.87
C ARG A 312 -1.62 -19.58 -57.52
N PRO A 313 -1.28 -20.79 -57.05
CA PRO A 313 -0.38 -21.68 -57.78
C PRO A 313 -1.05 -22.19 -59.05
N GLU A 314 -0.31 -22.18 -60.17
CA GLU A 314 -0.70 -22.84 -61.41
C GLU A 314 -0.74 -24.37 -61.23
N PRO A 315 -1.65 -25.08 -61.93
CA PRO A 315 -1.64 -26.55 -61.95
C PRO A 315 -0.44 -27.04 -62.77
N ALA A 316 0.31 -27.98 -62.21
CA ALA A 316 1.33 -28.72 -62.95
C ALA A 316 0.65 -29.74 -63.88
N GLU A 317 1.00 -29.68 -65.18
CA GLU A 317 0.84 -30.78 -66.15
C GLU A 317 1.82 -31.91 -65.88
#